data_AF-A0A2V6J3W2-F1
#
_entry.id   AF-A0A2V6J3W2-F1
#
_cell.length_a   1.000
_cell.length_b   1.000
_cell.length_c   1.000
_cell.angle_alpha   90.00
_cell.angle_beta   90.00
_cell.angle_gamma   90.00
#
_symmetry.space_group_name_H-M   'P 1'
#
loop_
_entity.id
_entity.type
_entity.pdbx_description
1 polymer ?
#
loop_
_entity_poly.entity_id
_entity_poly.type
_entity_poly.pdbx_seq_one_letter_code
_entity_poly.pdbx_strand_id
1 'polypeptide(L)' 'AVGITDRYSVVRHLMNLEAVSTYEGTHDIHTLAVGRDITRISAFGG' A
#
# COMPACT_ATOMS: atom_id res chain seq x y z
N ALA A 1 -20.64 12.96 -13.15
CA ALA A 1 -19.85 11.86 -12.58
C ALA A 1 -18.83 11.39 -13.62
N VAL A 2 -17.71 12.11 -13.74
CA VAL A 2 -16.58 11.69 -14.56
C VAL A 2 -15.53 11.19 -13.58
N GLY A 3 -15.05 9.95 -13.74
CA GLY A 3 -13.98 9.40 -12.90
C GLY A 3 -14.41 8.46 -11.75
N ILE A 4 -15.71 8.25 -11.50
CA ILE A 4 -16.21 7.22 -10.55
C ILE A 4 -16.98 6.09 -11.23
N THR A 5 -17.30 6.25 -12.51
CA THR A 5 -17.97 5.23 -13.33
C THR A 5 -16.94 4.46 -14.12
N ASP A 6 -17.17 3.17 -14.38
CA ASP A 6 -16.28 2.32 -15.18
C ASP A 6 -16.12 2.78 -16.65
N ARG A 7 -16.91 3.76 -17.08
CA ARG A 7 -16.76 4.43 -18.40
C ARG A 7 -15.44 5.18 -18.56
N TYR A 8 -14.73 5.48 -17.46
CA TYR A 8 -13.41 6.11 -17.48
C TYR A 8 -12.45 5.30 -16.61
N SER A 9 -11.26 5.06 -17.13
CA SER A 9 -10.28 4.14 -16.54
C SER A 9 -9.74 4.54 -15.16
N VAL A 10 -9.96 5.78 -14.72
CA VAL A 10 -9.42 6.34 -13.46
C VAL A 10 -9.85 5.50 -12.25
N VAL A 11 -11.15 5.24 -12.08
CA VAL A 11 -11.63 4.46 -10.91
C VAL A 11 -11.14 3.01 -10.94
N ARG A 12 -11.07 2.41 -12.14
CA ARG A 12 -10.55 1.06 -12.30
C ARG A 12 -9.06 0.99 -11.93
N HIS A 13 -8.25 1.96 -12.35
CA HIS A 13 -6.84 2.00 -11.98
C HIS A 13 -6.63 2.28 -10.50
N LEU A 14 -7.45 3.14 -9.89
CA LEU A 14 -7.44 3.36 -8.45
C LEU A 14 -7.70 2.03 -7.71
N MET A 15 -8.75 1.30 -8.06
CA MET A 15 -9.06 0.00 -7.47
C MET A 15 -7.93 -1.03 -7.65
N ASN A 16 -7.26 -1.03 -8.81
CA ASN A 16 -6.10 -1.88 -9.03
C ASN A 16 -4.92 -1.49 -8.11
N LEU A 17 -4.68 -0.20 -7.91
CA LEU A 17 -3.58 0.29 -7.06
C LEU A 17 -3.83 -0.01 -5.58
N GLU A 18 -5.08 -0.02 -5.12
CA GLU A 18 -5.42 -0.44 -3.75
C GLU A 18 -5.02 -1.90 -3.46
N ALA A 19 -5.25 -2.80 -4.42
CA ALA A 19 -4.79 -4.19 -4.30
C ALA A 19 -3.25 -4.28 -4.27
N VAL A 20 -2.56 -3.50 -5.11
CA VAL A 20 -1.09 -3.42 -5.12
C VAL A 20 -0.54 -2.90 -3.79
N SER A 21 -1.21 -1.93 -3.16
CA SER A 21 -0.76 -1.32 -1.90
C SER A 21 -0.78 -2.27 -0.69
N THR A 22 -1.39 -3.45 -0.81
CA THR A 22 -1.60 -4.37 0.32
C THR A 22 -1.01 -5.75 0.11
N TYR A 23 -1.01 -6.29 -1.12
CA TYR A 23 -0.66 -7.69 -1.36
C TYR A 23 0.81 -8.04 -1.09
N GLU A 24 1.77 -7.19 -1.46
CA GLU A 24 3.22 -7.47 -1.31
C GLU A 24 3.81 -6.95 0.00
N GLY A 25 2.95 -6.69 0.99
CA GLY A 25 3.31 -6.02 2.23
C GLY A 25 2.72 -4.62 2.26
N THR A 26 2.04 -4.30 3.35
CA THR A 26 1.43 -2.99 3.53
C THR A 26 2.50 -1.90 3.64
N HIS A 27 2.07 -0.65 3.46
CA HIS A 27 2.92 0.51 3.69
C HIS A 27 3.58 0.49 5.09
N ASP A 28 2.83 0.06 6.11
CA ASP A 28 3.33 -0.04 7.48
C ASP A 28 4.39 -1.14 7.63
N ILE A 29 4.17 -2.32 7.03
CA ILE A 29 5.14 -3.43 7.09
C ILE A 29 6.46 -3.03 6.43
N HIS A 30 6.42 -2.36 5.27
CA HIS A 30 7.63 -1.85 4.61
C HIS A 30 8.33 -0.79 5.46
N THR A 31 7.57 0.10 6.09
CA THR A 31 8.13 1.11 7.00
C THR A 31 8.82 0.47 8.20
N LEU A 32 8.21 -0.56 8.80
CA LEU A 32 8.81 -1.31 9.91
C LEU A 32 10.07 -2.09 9.48
N ALA A 33 10.09 -2.64 8.27
CA ALA A 33 11.27 -3.31 7.72
C ALA A 33 12.45 -2.34 7.55
N VAL A 34 12.22 -1.17 6.94
CA VAL A 34 13.22 -0.11 6.81
C VAL A 34 13.66 0.40 8.19
N GLY A 35 12.71 0.61 9.11
CA GLY A 35 12.99 1.02 10.49
C GLY A 35 13.92 0.04 11.23
N ARG A 36 13.71 -1.27 11.05
CA ARG A 36 14.58 -2.31 11.61
C ARG A 36 15.99 -2.26 11.04
N ASP A 37 16.16 -1.98 9.74
CA ASP A 37 17.48 -1.90 9.11
C ASP A 37 18.30 -0.70 9.65
N ILE A 38 17.65 0.45 9.80
CA ILE A 38 18.26 1.70 10.31
C ILE A 38 18.57 1.59 11.80
N THR A 39 17.58 1.19 12.61
CA THR A 39 17.67 1.26 14.08
C THR A 39 18.26 0.00 14.72
N ARG A 40 18.31 -1.11 13.97
CA ARG A 40 18.64 -2.46 14.46
C ARG A 40 17.67 -2.99 15.53
N ILE A 41 16.53 -2.34 15.74
CA ILE A 41 15.48 -2.77 16.66
C ILE A 41 14.26 -3.23 15.85
N SER A 42 13.73 -4.40 16.18
CA SER A 42 12.51 -4.92 15.55
C SER A 42 11.27 -4.36 16.22
N ALA A 43 10.35 -3.78 15.43
CA ALA A 43 9.08 -3.21 15.90
C ALA A 43 7.85 -3.86 15.23
N PHE A 44 7.99 -5.07 14.67
CA PHE A 44 6.87 -5.82 14.09
C PHE A 44 5.87 -6.34 15.14
N GLY A 45 6.27 -6.37 16.41
CA GLY A 45 5.46 -6.88 17.51
C GLY A 45 4.86 -5.77 18.35
N GLY A 46 3.57 -5.91 18.61
CA GLY A 46 2.83 -5.36 19.75
C GLY A 46 2.10 -6.49 20.46
#